data_AF-A0A318Z2G5-F1
#
_entry.id   AF-A0A318Z2G5-F1
#
_cell.length_a   1.000
_cell.length_b   1.000
_cell.length_c   1.000
_cell.angle_alpha   90.00
_cell.angle_beta   90.00
_cell.angle_gamma   90.00
#
_symmetry.space_group_name_H-M   'P 1'
#
loop_
_entity.id
_entity.type
_entity.pdbx_description
1 polymer ?
#
loop_
_entity_poly.entity_id
_entity_poly.type
_entity_poly.pdbx_seq_one_letter_code
_entity_poly.pdbx_strand_id
1 'polypeptide(L)'
;MSYNDDSELIGLGRVGRVMRIGDIAVKTANVWTVPKNASEATIISYEQTTELNKQSLKHEGHVYSHLGHVAGVIKPYHISDTEIRMPYLRQGSLSRYLRTHHASVDNSRRLQWLQEAAHIIHKVHERRVLVVDIATRNFLLDEDLSLHMCDFTESTIVADDEDMADFVSEDFASVKSDIARFGSMMYEVISGKQFEFYVIPDIETDLDEDPESKTYITWPTDDKLPNTNPLFLGDIIKRCWTKEGFLMMQEVCHALDNSGHKKPTDILREG
;
A
#
# COMPACT_ATOMS: atom_id res chain seq x y z
N MET A 1 -20.76 -22.73 -29.01
CA MET A 1 -19.95 -21.62 -28.47
C MET A 1 -19.41 -22.11 -27.14
N SER A 2 -18.16 -22.56 -27.10
CA SER A 2 -17.50 -22.92 -25.85
C SER A 2 -17.22 -21.63 -25.10
N TYR A 3 -17.88 -21.41 -23.97
CA TYR A 3 -17.41 -20.43 -23.01
C TYR A 3 -16.03 -20.90 -22.55
N ASN A 4 -14.99 -20.20 -23.00
CA ASN A 4 -13.66 -20.38 -22.45
C ASN A 4 -13.76 -20.03 -20.97
N ASP A 5 -13.55 -21.02 -20.12
CA ASP A 5 -13.38 -20.90 -18.68
C ASP A 5 -11.99 -20.33 -18.39
N ASP A 6 -11.67 -19.18 -19.02
CA ASP A 6 -10.36 -18.52 -18.94
C ASP A 6 -10.27 -17.74 -17.63
N SER A 7 -10.34 -18.47 -16.52
CA SER A 7 -9.95 -17.96 -15.22
C SER A 7 -8.42 -17.95 -15.12
N GLU A 8 -7.84 -16.78 -14.84
CA GLU A 8 -6.40 -16.59 -14.77
C GLU A 8 -6.01 -16.17 -13.35
N LEU A 9 -5.02 -16.82 -12.73
CA LEU A 9 -4.46 -16.36 -11.46
C LEU A 9 -3.61 -15.11 -11.74
N ILE A 10 -4.07 -13.95 -11.29
CA ILE A 10 -3.40 -12.65 -11.52
C ILE A 10 -2.72 -12.10 -10.27
N GLY A 11 -3.00 -12.65 -9.09
CA GLY A 11 -2.34 -12.28 -7.84
C GLY A 11 -2.41 -13.40 -6.81
N LEU A 12 -1.29 -13.66 -6.13
CA LEU A 12 -1.22 -14.55 -4.98
C LEU A 12 -0.52 -13.80 -3.85
N GLY A 13 -1.28 -13.42 -2.84
CA GLY A 13 -0.78 -12.80 -1.62
C GLY A 13 -0.66 -13.81 -0.48
N ARG A 14 -0.28 -13.32 0.70
CA ARG A 14 -0.13 -14.12 1.92
C ARG A 14 -1.42 -14.83 2.32
N VAL A 15 -2.51 -14.07 2.41
CA VAL A 15 -3.80 -14.53 2.94
C VAL A 15 -4.88 -14.77 1.88
N GLY A 16 -4.67 -14.26 0.67
CA GLY A 16 -5.65 -14.35 -0.40
C GLY A 16 -5.03 -14.47 -1.79
N ARG A 17 -5.88 -14.83 -2.75
CA ARG A 17 -5.56 -14.91 -4.18
C ARG A 17 -6.57 -14.13 -4.98
N VAL A 18 -6.16 -13.66 -6.15
CA VAL A 18 -7.00 -12.91 -7.08
C VAL A 18 -7.03 -13.65 -8.41
N MET A 19 -8.22 -14.07 -8.81
CA MET A 19 -8.49 -14.66 -10.11
C MET A 19 -9.13 -13.62 -11.02
N ARG A 20 -8.72 -13.55 -12.28
CA ARG A 20 -9.41 -12.79 -13.31
C ARG A 20 -10.43 -13.68 -13.99
N ILE A 21 -11.66 -13.19 -14.15
CA ILE A 21 -12.74 -13.82 -14.91
C ILE A 21 -13.31 -12.75 -15.85
N GLY A 22 -12.90 -12.75 -17.12
CA GLY A 22 -13.23 -11.69 -18.06
C GLY A 22 -12.64 -10.33 -17.63
N ASP A 23 -13.52 -9.36 -17.36
CA ASP A 23 -13.16 -8.01 -16.88
C ASP A 23 -13.38 -7.84 -15.36
N ILE A 24 -13.50 -8.96 -14.63
CA ILE A 24 -13.69 -8.97 -13.17
C ILE A 24 -12.46 -9.59 -12.52
N ALA A 25 -11.93 -8.93 -11.49
CA ALA A 25 -10.99 -9.49 -10.54
C ALA A 25 -11.75 -10.02 -9.32
N VAL A 26 -11.56 -11.28 -8.95
CA VAL A 26 -12.21 -11.97 -7.84
C VAL A 26 -11.15 -12.33 -6.81
N LYS A 27 -11.17 -11.64 -5.66
CA LYS A 27 -10.31 -11.95 -4.51
C LYS A 27 -11.01 -12.97 -3.62
N THR A 28 -10.31 -14.04 -3.27
CA THR A 28 -10.78 -15.10 -2.35
C THR A 28 -9.68 -15.41 -1.35
N ALA A 29 -10.04 -15.87 -0.15
CA ALA A 29 -9.09 -16.36 0.83
C ALA A 29 -8.27 -17.55 0.29
N ASN A 30 -7.00 -17.66 0.67
CA ASN A 30 -6.19 -18.83 0.40
C ASN A 30 -6.73 -20.00 1.24
N VAL A 31 -7.18 -21.06 0.56
CA VAL A 31 -7.67 -22.29 1.19
C VAL A 31 -6.63 -23.38 0.97
N TRP A 32 -6.04 -23.86 2.07
CA TRP A 32 -5.01 -24.87 2.02
C TRP A 32 -5.61 -26.27 2.18
N THR A 33 -5.28 -27.18 1.28
CA THR A 33 -5.73 -28.57 1.38
C THR A 33 -4.76 -29.35 2.24
N VAL A 34 -5.29 -30.01 3.28
CA VAL A 34 -4.52 -30.83 4.20
C VAL A 34 -3.99 -32.09 3.48
N PRO A 35 -2.69 -32.41 3.58
CA PRO A 35 -2.14 -33.66 3.03
C PRO A 35 -2.78 -34.91 3.67
N LYS A 36 -3.04 -35.96 2.87
CA LYS A 36 -3.73 -37.18 3.34
C LYS A 36 -3.06 -37.90 4.53
N ASN A 37 -1.76 -37.71 4.72
CA ASN A 37 -0.97 -38.35 5.78
C ASN A 37 -0.43 -37.32 6.79
N ALA A 38 -1.09 -36.16 6.92
CA ALA A 38 -0.65 -35.11 7.81
C ALA A 38 -0.85 -35.49 9.29
N SER A 39 0.07 -35.04 10.15
CA SER A 39 -0.09 -35.16 11.61
C SER A 39 -1.26 -34.31 12.10
N GLU A 40 -1.86 -34.65 13.23
CA GLU A 40 -2.94 -33.85 13.86
C GLU A 40 -2.56 -32.37 14.04
N ALA A 41 -1.33 -32.09 14.49
CA ALA A 41 -0.82 -30.73 14.61
C ALA A 41 -0.78 -29.98 13.26
N THR A 42 -0.42 -30.67 12.18
CA THR A 42 -0.43 -30.11 10.82
C THR A 42 -1.86 -29.82 10.35
N ILE A 43 -2.81 -30.72 10.64
CA ILE A 43 -4.22 -30.54 10.30
C ILE A 43 -4.74 -29.25 10.97
N ILE A 44 -4.56 -29.15 12.30
CA ILE A 44 -4.99 -28.00 13.09
C ILE A 44 -4.37 -26.70 12.55
N SER A 45 -3.07 -26.70 12.26
CA SER A 45 -2.37 -25.52 11.72
C SER A 45 -2.93 -25.06 10.37
N TYR A 46 -3.23 -25.99 9.45
CA TYR A 46 -3.81 -25.68 8.15
C TYR A 46 -5.24 -25.13 8.25
N GLU A 47 -6.05 -25.73 9.14
CA GLU A 47 -7.40 -25.28 9.42
C GLU A 47 -7.42 -23.88 10.04
N GLN A 48 -6.57 -23.63 11.03
CA GLN A 48 -6.40 -22.31 11.64
C GLN A 48 -5.95 -21.26 10.62
N THR A 49 -4.95 -21.58 9.80
CA THR A 49 -4.47 -20.67 8.74
C THR A 49 -5.57 -20.34 7.74
N THR A 50 -6.34 -21.35 7.32
CA THR A 50 -7.48 -21.14 6.41
C THR A 50 -8.56 -20.26 7.04
N GLU A 51 -8.82 -20.41 8.34
CA GLU A 51 -9.79 -19.58 9.03
C GLU A 51 -9.31 -18.13 9.19
N LEU A 52 -8.04 -17.92 9.55
CA LEU A 52 -7.43 -16.58 9.59
C LEU A 52 -7.50 -15.90 8.21
N ASN A 53 -7.19 -16.62 7.13
CA ASN A 53 -7.28 -16.09 5.76
C ASN A 53 -8.71 -15.63 5.40
N LYS A 54 -9.73 -16.38 5.83
CA LYS A 54 -11.13 -15.98 5.65
C LYS A 54 -11.47 -14.75 6.47
N GLN A 55 -10.99 -14.66 7.71
CA GLN A 55 -11.19 -13.49 8.56
C GLN A 55 -10.56 -12.25 7.93
N SER A 56 -9.35 -12.34 7.39
CA SER A 56 -8.70 -11.24 6.65
C SER A 56 -9.52 -10.79 5.44
N LEU A 57 -10.11 -11.72 4.68
CA LEU A 57 -10.99 -11.37 3.54
C LEU A 57 -12.27 -10.65 4.01
N LYS A 58 -12.90 -11.14 5.08
CA LYS A 58 -14.09 -10.50 5.67
C LYS A 58 -13.78 -9.10 6.17
N HIS A 59 -12.65 -8.95 6.84
CA HIS A 59 -12.15 -7.67 7.34
C HIS A 59 -11.95 -6.67 6.19
N GLU A 60 -11.25 -7.07 5.13
CA GLU A 60 -11.08 -6.22 3.95
C GLU A 60 -12.44 -5.81 3.33
N GLY A 61 -13.39 -6.74 3.24
CA GLY A 61 -14.75 -6.44 2.81
C GLY A 61 -15.48 -5.44 3.71
N HIS A 62 -15.25 -5.51 5.03
CA HIS A 62 -15.75 -4.54 6.00
C HIS A 62 -15.11 -3.16 5.81
N VAL A 63 -13.80 -3.08 5.59
CA VAL A 63 -13.10 -1.82 5.29
C VAL A 63 -13.65 -1.17 4.02
N TYR A 64 -13.82 -1.93 2.93
CA TYR A 64 -14.46 -1.39 1.71
C TYR A 64 -15.87 -0.86 1.98
N SER A 65 -16.66 -1.57 2.79
CA SER A 65 -18.01 -1.15 3.15
C SER A 65 -18.01 0.14 3.98
N HIS A 66 -17.07 0.27 4.92
CA HIS A 66 -16.86 1.45 5.75
C HIS A 66 -16.40 2.67 4.92
N LEU A 67 -15.46 2.47 4.01
CA LEU A 67 -14.99 3.51 3.08
C LEU A 67 -16.10 3.98 2.12
N GLY A 68 -17.07 3.13 1.79
CA GLY A 68 -18.16 3.48 0.87
C GLY A 68 -17.63 3.98 -0.47
N HIS A 69 -17.84 5.27 -0.77
CA HIS A 69 -17.24 5.90 -1.96
C HIS A 69 -16.14 6.89 -1.56
N VAL A 70 -14.90 6.53 -1.89
CA VAL A 70 -13.72 7.41 -1.86
C VAL A 70 -13.14 7.46 -3.27
N ALA A 71 -12.98 8.66 -3.82
CA ALA A 71 -12.42 8.85 -5.15
C ALA A 71 -10.99 8.31 -5.21
N GLY A 72 -10.70 7.47 -6.21
CA GLY A 72 -9.40 6.80 -6.39
C GLY A 72 -9.21 5.53 -5.55
N VAL A 73 -10.21 5.07 -4.79
CA VAL A 73 -10.26 3.70 -4.26
C VAL A 73 -11.05 2.82 -5.23
N ILE A 74 -10.58 1.60 -5.52
CA ILE A 74 -11.36 0.65 -6.32
C ILE A 74 -12.70 0.40 -5.66
N LYS A 75 -13.77 0.50 -6.45
CA LYS A 75 -15.13 0.18 -6.01
C LYS A 75 -15.44 -1.29 -6.31
N PRO A 76 -15.62 -2.14 -5.28
CA PRO A 76 -16.11 -3.49 -5.52
C PRO A 76 -17.52 -3.49 -6.11
N TYR A 77 -17.78 -4.42 -7.01
CA TYR A 77 -19.13 -4.72 -7.50
C TYR A 77 -19.91 -5.58 -6.51
N HIS A 78 -19.19 -6.41 -5.75
CA HIS A 78 -19.76 -7.36 -4.81
C HIS A 78 -18.77 -7.64 -3.68
N ILE A 79 -19.28 -7.70 -2.46
CA ILE A 79 -18.55 -8.04 -1.24
C ILE A 79 -19.37 -9.12 -0.52
N SER A 80 -18.70 -10.19 -0.10
CA SER A 80 -19.27 -11.26 0.70
C SER A 80 -18.20 -11.89 1.59
N ASP A 81 -18.62 -12.78 2.47
CA ASP A 81 -17.72 -13.51 3.37
C ASP A 81 -16.71 -14.42 2.65
N THR A 82 -16.94 -14.74 1.38
CA THR A 82 -16.11 -15.70 0.61
C THR A 82 -15.39 -15.09 -0.57
N GLU A 83 -15.81 -13.91 -1.03
CA GLU A 83 -15.22 -13.25 -2.18
C GLU A 83 -15.47 -11.73 -2.20
N ILE A 84 -14.52 -11.01 -2.78
CA ILE A 84 -14.64 -9.59 -3.17
C ILE A 84 -14.45 -9.52 -4.68
N ARG A 85 -15.44 -8.98 -5.42
CA ARG A 85 -15.38 -8.82 -6.88
C ARG A 85 -15.19 -7.35 -7.23
N MET A 86 -14.20 -7.07 -8.06
CA MET A 86 -13.76 -5.74 -8.44
C MET A 86 -13.57 -5.62 -9.96
N PRO A 87 -13.57 -4.41 -10.53
CA PRO A 87 -13.10 -4.19 -11.89
C PRO A 87 -11.68 -4.73 -12.07
N TYR A 88 -11.43 -5.41 -13.19
CA TYR A 88 -10.08 -5.74 -13.61
C TYR A 88 -9.46 -4.57 -14.39
N LEU A 89 -8.40 -3.98 -13.86
CA LEU A 89 -7.64 -2.92 -14.53
C LEU A 89 -6.45 -3.50 -15.31
N ARG A 90 -6.48 -3.34 -16.64
CA ARG A 90 -5.58 -4.03 -17.59
C ARG A 90 -4.11 -3.64 -17.45
N GLN A 91 -3.83 -2.39 -17.06
CA GLN A 91 -2.46 -1.94 -16.85
C GLN A 91 -1.82 -2.62 -15.63
N GLY A 92 -2.64 -3.11 -14.68
CA GLY A 92 -2.18 -3.75 -13.46
C GLY A 92 -1.60 -2.72 -12.48
N SER A 93 -0.75 -3.19 -11.56
CA SER A 93 -0.20 -2.32 -10.53
C SER A 93 0.87 -1.37 -11.04
N LEU A 94 0.98 -0.22 -10.37
CA LEU A 94 2.03 0.77 -10.59
C LEU A 94 3.41 0.12 -10.45
N SER A 95 3.62 -0.77 -9.48
CA SER A 95 4.85 -1.56 -9.35
C SER A 95 5.17 -2.32 -10.64
N ARG A 96 4.19 -3.07 -11.18
CA ARG A 96 4.38 -3.83 -12.44
C ARG A 96 4.67 -2.90 -13.61
N TYR A 97 3.95 -1.78 -13.70
CA TYR A 97 4.13 -0.80 -14.75
C TYR A 97 5.53 -0.18 -14.72
N LEU A 98 6.01 0.23 -13.54
CA LEU A 98 7.32 0.82 -13.34
C LEU A 98 8.44 -0.18 -13.65
N ARG A 99 8.32 -1.46 -13.29
CA ARG A 99 9.34 -2.47 -13.66
C ARG A 99 9.62 -2.51 -15.17
N THR A 100 8.61 -2.24 -16.01
CA THR A 100 8.75 -2.24 -17.46
C THR A 100 9.08 -0.86 -18.03
N HIS A 101 8.56 0.21 -17.44
CA HIS A 101 8.57 1.56 -18.03
C HIS A 101 9.36 2.60 -17.24
N HIS A 102 10.07 2.23 -16.16
CA HIS A 102 10.71 3.20 -15.27
C HIS A 102 11.59 4.23 -16.02
N ALA A 103 12.36 3.77 -17.01
CA ALA A 103 13.24 4.66 -17.79
C ALA A 103 12.50 5.61 -18.74
N SER A 104 11.27 5.30 -19.16
CA SER A 104 10.49 6.12 -20.09
C SER A 104 9.52 7.09 -19.41
N VAL A 105 9.22 6.88 -18.13
CA VAL A 105 8.38 7.78 -17.34
C VAL A 105 9.19 9.01 -16.92
N ASP A 106 8.66 10.20 -17.16
CA ASP A 106 9.26 11.47 -16.73
C ASP A 106 8.82 11.87 -15.31
N ASN A 107 9.46 12.92 -14.77
CA ASN A 107 9.15 13.41 -13.43
C ASN A 107 7.77 14.05 -13.31
N SER A 108 7.18 14.54 -14.41
CA SER A 108 5.83 15.10 -14.40
C SER A 108 4.81 14.00 -14.13
N ARG A 109 4.94 12.85 -14.79
CA ARG A 109 4.06 11.70 -14.57
C ARG A 109 4.28 11.08 -13.20
N ARG A 110 5.54 10.96 -12.75
CA ARG A 110 5.85 10.51 -11.37
C ARG A 110 5.18 11.40 -10.33
N LEU A 111 5.31 12.73 -10.48
CA LEU A 111 4.68 13.68 -9.57
C LEU A 111 3.16 13.52 -9.56
N GLN A 112 2.53 13.40 -10.74
CA GLN A 112 1.09 13.19 -10.85
C GLN A 112 0.63 11.93 -10.08
N TRP A 113 1.30 10.80 -10.26
CA TRP A 113 0.97 9.58 -9.51
C TRP A 113 1.13 9.75 -8.00
N LEU A 114 2.19 10.42 -7.55
CA LEU A 114 2.40 10.65 -6.13
C LEU A 114 1.36 11.61 -5.55
N GLN A 115 0.94 12.62 -6.31
CA GLN A 115 -0.17 13.51 -5.92
C GLN A 115 -1.48 12.71 -5.80
N GLU A 116 -1.85 11.94 -6.82
CA GLU A 116 -3.06 11.11 -6.80
C GLU A 116 -3.05 10.16 -5.60
N ALA A 117 -1.95 9.43 -5.38
CA ALA A 117 -1.81 8.51 -4.24
C ALA A 117 -1.92 9.24 -2.89
N ALA A 118 -1.23 10.38 -2.71
CA ALA A 118 -1.31 11.15 -1.47
C ALA A 118 -2.75 11.62 -1.17
N HIS A 119 -3.46 12.12 -2.18
CA HIS A 119 -4.86 12.56 -2.05
C HIS A 119 -5.80 11.40 -1.78
N ILE A 120 -5.57 10.21 -2.34
CA ILE A 120 -6.35 9.00 -2.04
C ILE A 120 -6.16 8.61 -0.58
N ILE A 121 -4.91 8.49 -0.11
CA ILE A 121 -4.60 8.08 1.27
C ILE A 121 -5.16 9.12 2.26
N HIS A 122 -5.02 10.41 1.97
CA HIS A 122 -5.62 11.46 2.81
C HIS A 122 -7.13 11.28 2.99
N LYS A 123 -7.87 10.98 1.91
CA LYS A 123 -9.32 10.74 1.98
C LYS A 123 -9.66 9.43 2.70
N VAL A 124 -8.80 8.42 2.62
CA VAL A 124 -8.93 7.17 3.40
C VAL A 124 -8.75 7.46 4.90
N HIS A 125 -7.76 8.29 5.26
CA HIS A 125 -7.56 8.76 6.64
C HIS A 125 -8.76 9.58 7.15
N GLU A 126 -9.38 10.43 6.32
CA GLU A 126 -10.61 11.17 6.67
C GLU A 126 -11.80 10.24 6.95
N ARG A 127 -11.77 9.01 6.43
CA ARG A 127 -12.74 7.96 6.76
C ARG A 127 -12.31 7.10 7.94
N ARG A 128 -11.35 7.56 8.73
CA ARG A 128 -10.85 6.87 9.94
C ARG A 128 -10.26 5.50 9.65
N VAL A 129 -9.59 5.35 8.51
CA VAL A 129 -8.91 4.11 8.13
C VAL A 129 -7.42 4.37 8.00
N LEU A 130 -6.60 3.63 8.76
CA LEU A 130 -5.18 3.48 8.49
C LEU A 130 -5.00 2.46 7.37
N VAL A 131 -4.20 2.79 6.36
CA VAL A 131 -3.95 1.90 5.23
C VAL A 131 -3.04 0.75 5.64
N VAL A 132 -1.98 1.04 6.39
CA VAL A 132 -0.91 0.15 6.82
C VAL A 132 -0.02 -0.33 5.67
N ASP A 133 -0.59 -0.95 4.63
CA ASP A 133 0.16 -1.45 3.48
C ASP A 133 0.21 -0.49 2.28
N ILE A 134 0.80 0.69 2.48
CA ILE A 134 1.05 1.64 1.38
C ILE A 134 2.28 1.17 0.58
N ALA A 135 2.05 0.71 -0.64
CA ALA A 135 3.09 0.30 -1.58
C ALA A 135 2.61 0.40 -3.04
N THR A 136 3.53 0.57 -4.01
CA THR A 136 3.17 0.70 -5.45
C THR A 136 2.44 -0.52 -6.01
N ARG A 137 2.53 -1.70 -5.36
CA ARG A 137 1.79 -2.91 -5.74
C ARG A 137 0.28 -2.80 -5.48
N ASN A 138 -0.12 -1.95 -4.53
CA ASN A 138 -1.50 -1.74 -4.07
C ASN A 138 -2.16 -0.52 -4.75
N PHE A 139 -1.53 0.06 -5.77
CA PHE A 139 -2.15 1.06 -6.64
C PHE A 139 -2.18 0.51 -8.07
N LEU A 140 -3.38 0.30 -8.60
CA LEU A 140 -3.64 -0.13 -9.97
C LEU A 140 -3.78 1.07 -10.89
N LEU A 141 -3.44 0.89 -12.17
CA LEU A 141 -3.56 1.93 -13.19
C LEU A 141 -4.79 1.67 -14.07
N ASP A 142 -5.60 2.70 -14.28
CA ASP A 142 -6.67 2.68 -15.27
C ASP A 142 -6.13 2.94 -16.70
N GLU A 143 -7.00 2.92 -17.71
CA GLU A 143 -6.64 3.11 -19.12
C GLU A 143 -5.91 4.45 -19.38
N ASP A 144 -6.30 5.51 -18.67
CA ASP A 144 -5.68 6.84 -18.75
C ASP A 144 -4.45 7.01 -17.83
N LEU A 145 -4.03 5.91 -17.19
CA LEU A 145 -2.94 5.84 -16.20
C LEU A 145 -3.22 6.62 -14.91
N SER A 146 -4.49 6.87 -14.56
CA SER A 146 -4.86 7.32 -13.22
C SER A 146 -4.76 6.17 -12.20
N LEU A 147 -4.49 6.52 -10.94
CA LEU A 147 -4.32 5.53 -9.87
C LEU A 147 -5.64 5.16 -9.20
N HIS A 148 -5.76 3.86 -8.95
CA HIS A 148 -6.80 3.26 -8.14
C HIS A 148 -6.18 2.40 -7.05
N MET A 149 -6.29 2.85 -5.81
CA MET A 149 -5.87 2.08 -4.66
C MET A 149 -6.74 0.82 -4.51
N CYS A 150 -6.08 -0.30 -4.29
CA CYS A 150 -6.69 -1.59 -4.04
C CYS A 150 -5.96 -2.27 -2.88
N ASP A 151 -6.64 -3.21 -2.25
CA ASP A 151 -6.13 -4.00 -1.12
C ASP A 151 -6.14 -3.24 0.22
N PHE A 152 -7.06 -3.65 1.09
CA PHE A 152 -7.20 -3.17 2.46
C PHE A 152 -7.11 -4.32 3.47
N THR A 153 -6.43 -5.42 3.10
CA THR A 153 -6.30 -6.60 3.95
C THR A 153 -5.68 -6.28 5.32
N GLU A 154 -4.67 -5.41 5.36
CA GLU A 154 -3.93 -5.05 6.58
C GLU A 154 -4.42 -3.74 7.22
N SER A 155 -5.44 -3.10 6.64
CA SER A 155 -5.89 -1.77 7.07
C SER A 155 -6.62 -1.82 8.42
N THR A 156 -6.59 -0.73 9.18
CA THR A 156 -7.22 -0.64 10.50
C THR A 156 -8.28 0.45 10.51
N ILE A 157 -9.51 0.12 10.92
CA ILE A 157 -10.56 1.11 11.17
C ILE A 157 -10.38 1.63 12.59
N VAL A 158 -10.25 2.94 12.75
CA VAL A 158 -10.08 3.60 14.05
C VAL A 158 -11.45 3.97 14.61
N ALA A 159 -11.74 3.55 15.83
CA ALA A 159 -13.05 3.72 16.47
C ALA A 159 -13.38 5.21 16.67
N ASP A 160 -14.66 5.59 16.60
CA ASP A 160 -15.09 7.00 16.63
C ASP A 160 -14.71 7.75 17.93
N ASP A 161 -14.47 7.03 19.02
CA ASP A 161 -14.07 7.56 20.32
C ASP A 161 -12.55 7.75 20.49
N GLU A 162 -11.77 7.35 19.50
CA GLU A 162 -10.31 7.53 19.47
C GLU A 162 -9.91 8.74 18.62
N ASP A 163 -8.80 9.40 18.95
CA ASP A 163 -8.24 10.43 18.09
C ASP A 163 -7.35 9.80 17.00
N MET A 164 -7.74 9.95 15.74
CA MET A 164 -6.99 9.41 14.59
C MET A 164 -5.54 9.91 14.55
N ALA A 165 -5.27 11.14 15.00
CA ALA A 165 -3.93 11.72 14.95
C ALA A 165 -2.97 11.08 15.97
N ASP A 166 -3.50 10.65 17.11
CA ASP A 166 -2.72 10.07 18.23
C ASP A 166 -2.88 8.54 18.35
N PHE A 167 -3.75 7.93 17.54
CA PHE A 167 -4.02 6.50 17.56
C PHE A 167 -2.80 5.67 17.10
N VAL A 168 -2.54 4.60 17.85
CA VAL A 168 -1.57 3.57 17.53
C VAL A 168 -2.25 2.21 17.73
N SER A 169 -2.28 1.38 16.67
CA SER A 169 -2.90 0.05 16.73
C SER A 169 -2.08 -0.91 17.58
N GLU A 170 -2.65 -2.09 17.89
CA GLU A 170 -1.93 -3.18 18.55
C GLU A 170 -0.66 -3.60 17.77
N ASP A 171 -0.73 -3.58 16.43
CA ASP A 171 0.43 -3.84 15.55
C ASP A 171 1.31 -2.61 15.29
N PHE A 172 1.22 -1.57 16.13
CA PHE A 172 2.02 -0.34 16.08
C PHE A 172 1.83 0.53 14.83
N ALA A 173 0.73 0.35 14.08
CA ALA A 173 0.38 1.19 12.96
C ALA A 173 -0.23 2.52 13.44
N SER A 174 0.09 3.61 12.74
CA SER A 174 -0.37 4.97 13.01
C SER A 174 -0.42 5.79 11.72
N VAL A 175 -0.99 7.00 11.77
CA VAL A 175 -0.91 7.95 10.64
C VAL A 175 0.54 8.21 10.26
N LYS A 176 1.44 8.30 11.25
CA LYS A 176 2.87 8.53 11.02
C LYS A 176 3.55 7.36 10.30
N SER A 177 3.19 6.12 10.62
CA SER A 177 3.72 4.96 9.89
C SER A 177 3.20 4.95 8.45
N ASP A 178 1.92 5.25 8.21
CA ASP A 178 1.38 5.38 6.85
C ASP A 178 2.13 6.43 6.02
N ILE A 179 2.39 7.61 6.59
CA ILE A 179 3.20 8.66 5.95
C ILE A 179 4.60 8.16 5.61
N ALA A 180 5.24 7.40 6.49
CA ALA A 180 6.57 6.85 6.21
C ALA A 180 6.55 5.79 5.10
N ARG A 181 5.53 4.92 5.09
CA ARG A 181 5.28 3.95 4.03
C ARG A 181 5.00 4.64 2.69
N PHE A 182 4.30 5.77 2.72
CA PHE A 182 4.15 6.62 1.55
C PHE A 182 5.50 7.23 1.09
N GLY A 183 6.36 7.65 2.02
CA GLY A 183 7.74 8.06 1.71
C GLY A 183 8.54 6.95 1.02
N SER A 184 8.38 5.69 1.45
CA SER A 184 8.94 4.50 0.81
C SER A 184 8.42 4.29 -0.62
N MET A 185 7.11 4.43 -0.82
CA MET A 185 6.50 4.41 -2.15
C MET A 185 7.05 5.53 -3.05
N MET A 186 7.19 6.76 -2.53
CA MET A 186 7.80 7.86 -3.26
C MET A 186 9.24 7.54 -3.68
N TYR A 187 10.05 7.01 -2.77
CA TYR A 187 11.42 6.60 -3.06
C TYR A 187 11.49 5.55 -4.17
N GLU A 188 10.61 4.55 -4.15
CA GLU A 188 10.50 3.54 -5.22
C GLU A 188 10.15 4.19 -6.57
N VAL A 189 9.12 5.04 -6.61
CA VAL A 189 8.66 5.70 -7.84
C VAL A 189 9.73 6.60 -8.47
N ILE A 190 10.50 7.31 -7.64
CA ILE A 190 11.53 8.26 -8.10
C ILE A 190 12.84 7.55 -8.46
N SER A 191 13.32 6.65 -7.61
CA SER A 191 14.66 6.06 -7.74
C SER A 191 14.67 4.73 -8.49
N GLY A 192 13.53 4.05 -8.57
CA GLY A 192 13.42 2.68 -9.06
C GLY A 192 13.94 1.62 -8.08
N LYS A 193 14.30 2.01 -6.85
CA LYS A 193 14.80 1.11 -5.81
C LYS A 193 13.78 0.96 -4.69
N GLN A 194 13.61 -0.24 -4.18
CA GLN A 194 12.72 -0.50 -3.05
C GLN A 194 13.44 -0.21 -1.72
N PHE A 195 12.71 0.39 -0.79
CA PHE A 195 13.12 0.57 0.59
C PHE A 195 11.88 0.75 1.45
N GLU A 196 11.62 -0.24 2.26
CA GLU A 196 10.49 -0.34 3.16
C GLU A 196 11.02 -0.47 4.59
N PHE A 197 10.39 0.21 5.55
CA PHE A 197 10.67 -0.07 6.95
C PHE A 197 9.42 -0.15 7.82
N TYR A 198 9.57 -0.89 8.91
CA TYR A 198 8.58 -1.09 9.95
C TYR A 198 9.19 -0.74 11.30
N VAL A 199 8.41 -0.17 12.20
CA VAL A 199 8.83 0.12 13.57
C VAL A 199 7.99 -0.74 14.50
N ILE A 200 8.60 -1.73 15.14
CA ILE A 200 7.93 -2.69 16.02
C ILE A 200 8.66 -2.67 17.37
N PRO A 201 8.18 -1.90 18.36
CA PRO A 201 8.85 -1.74 19.66
C PRO A 201 9.03 -3.02 20.47
N ASP A 202 8.22 -4.05 20.19
CA ASP A 202 8.20 -5.31 20.94
C ASP A 202 9.31 -6.31 20.52
N ILE A 203 10.06 -6.02 19.46
CA ILE A 203 11.19 -6.87 19.05
C ILE A 203 12.45 -6.56 19.88
N GLU A 204 13.33 -7.56 20.05
CA GLU A 204 14.55 -7.40 20.86
C GLU A 204 15.70 -6.68 20.14
N THR A 205 15.72 -6.76 18.80
CA THR A 205 16.75 -6.17 17.94
C THR A 205 16.16 -5.78 16.59
N ASP A 206 16.80 -4.82 15.91
CA ASP A 206 16.51 -4.55 14.51
C ASP A 206 16.67 -5.85 13.69
N LEU A 207 15.70 -6.11 12.81
CA LEU A 207 15.71 -7.25 11.89
C LEU A 207 16.12 -6.76 10.50
N ASP A 208 17.26 -7.24 10.04
CA ASP A 208 17.89 -6.80 8.79
C ASP A 208 17.95 -7.91 7.73
N GLU A 209 17.10 -8.93 7.84
CA GLU A 209 17.11 -10.13 6.99
C GLU A 209 16.90 -9.81 5.50
N ASP A 210 16.07 -8.80 5.21
CA ASP A 210 15.76 -8.35 3.85
C ASP A 210 16.46 -6.98 3.59
N PRO A 211 17.22 -6.82 2.50
CA PRO A 211 17.80 -5.53 2.14
C PRO A 211 16.75 -4.47 1.74
N GLU A 212 15.58 -4.88 1.26
CA GLU A 212 14.51 -4.01 0.78
C GLU A 212 13.46 -3.72 1.86
N SER A 213 13.32 -4.59 2.86
CA SER A 213 12.39 -4.44 3.99
C SER A 213 13.10 -4.56 5.34
N LYS A 214 13.13 -3.45 6.09
CA LYS A 214 13.83 -3.34 7.38
C LYS A 214 12.85 -3.23 8.55
N THR A 215 13.09 -3.97 9.63
CA THR A 215 12.30 -3.82 10.85
C THR A 215 13.17 -3.22 11.94
N TYR A 216 12.74 -2.11 12.50
CA TYR A 216 13.46 -1.40 13.55
C TYR A 216 12.68 -1.46 14.87
N ILE A 217 13.38 -1.54 15.99
CA ILE A 217 12.76 -1.43 17.33
C ILE A 217 12.23 -0.02 17.55
N THR A 218 12.97 0.96 17.05
CA THR A 218 12.65 2.39 17.20
C THR A 218 12.71 3.07 15.85
N TRP A 219 12.09 4.24 15.76
CA TRP A 219 12.09 5.01 14.53
C TRP A 219 13.54 5.25 14.04
N PRO A 220 13.89 4.86 12.81
CA PRO A 220 15.27 4.91 12.34
C PRO A 220 15.77 6.35 12.20
N THR A 221 17.05 6.54 12.47
CA THR A 221 17.78 7.79 12.23
C THR A 221 18.20 7.91 10.77
N ASP A 222 18.49 9.14 10.33
CA ASP A 222 18.84 9.46 8.93
C ASP A 222 19.98 8.60 8.36
N ASP A 223 20.93 8.15 9.17
CA ASP A 223 22.06 7.30 8.75
C ASP A 223 21.66 5.87 8.37
N LYS A 224 20.51 5.40 8.86
CA LYS A 224 19.92 4.10 8.48
C LYS A 224 19.03 4.20 7.23
N LEU A 225 18.71 5.41 6.77
CA LEU A 225 17.80 5.65 5.65
C LEU A 225 18.56 5.89 4.34
N PRO A 226 17.95 5.60 3.18
CA PRO A 226 18.54 5.93 1.89
C PRO A 226 18.81 7.43 1.74
N ASN A 227 19.92 7.77 1.08
CA ASN A 227 20.23 9.16 0.76
C ASN A 227 19.29 9.68 -0.34
N THR A 228 18.45 10.67 0.01
CA THR A 228 17.47 11.27 -0.90
C THR A 228 17.93 12.59 -1.52
N ASN A 229 19.06 13.17 -1.08
CA ASN A 229 19.53 14.48 -1.55
C ASN A 229 19.61 14.64 -3.09
N PRO A 230 20.05 13.65 -3.88
CA PRO A 230 20.11 13.80 -5.34
C PRO A 230 18.77 13.56 -6.05
N LEU A 231 17.73 13.15 -5.32
CA LEU A 231 16.46 12.72 -5.90
C LEU A 231 15.50 13.88 -6.09
N PHE A 232 14.72 13.83 -7.18
CA PHE A 232 13.53 14.66 -7.34
C PHE A 232 12.56 14.38 -6.18
N LEU A 233 12.05 15.43 -5.52
CA LEU A 233 11.22 15.35 -4.30
C LEU A 233 11.96 14.74 -3.08
N GLY A 234 13.29 14.68 -3.10
CA GLY A 234 14.08 14.05 -2.05
C GLY A 234 13.90 14.67 -0.65
N ASP A 235 13.58 15.96 -0.59
CA ASP A 235 13.24 16.70 0.63
C ASP A 235 11.89 16.25 1.22
N ILE A 236 10.89 16.01 0.37
CA ILE A 236 9.58 15.50 0.77
C ILE A 236 9.70 14.05 1.24
N ILE A 237 10.41 13.19 0.49
CA ILE A 237 10.67 11.79 0.88
C ILE A 237 11.32 11.77 2.27
N LYS A 238 12.35 12.59 2.48
CA LYS A 238 13.04 12.69 3.76
C LYS A 238 12.08 13.10 4.88
N ARG A 239 11.26 14.14 4.68
CA ARG A 239 10.26 14.56 5.69
C ARG A 239 9.19 13.51 5.98
N CYS A 240 8.81 12.67 5.01
CA CYS A 240 7.92 11.54 5.28
C CYS A 240 8.56 10.53 6.25
N TRP A 241 9.87 10.29 6.11
CA TRP A 241 10.61 9.38 6.98
C TRP A 241 11.08 9.99 8.30
N THR A 242 11.22 11.31 8.42
CA THR A 242 11.59 11.94 9.69
C THR A 242 10.47 11.78 10.72
N LYS A 243 10.82 11.38 11.96
CA LYS A 243 9.85 11.17 13.05
C LYS A 243 9.00 12.42 13.33
N GLU A 244 9.65 13.58 13.45
CA GLU A 244 9.03 14.90 13.65
C GLU A 244 8.69 15.60 12.32
N GLY A 245 8.55 14.83 11.24
CA GLY A 245 8.31 15.32 9.89
C GLY A 245 6.84 15.66 9.64
N PHE A 246 6.27 15.15 8.55
CA PHE A 246 4.82 15.26 8.34
C PHE A 246 4.08 14.38 9.35
N LEU A 247 3.02 14.94 9.93
CA LEU A 247 2.14 14.30 10.92
C LEU A 247 0.79 13.92 10.32
N MET A 248 0.40 14.55 9.21
CA MET A 248 -0.84 14.24 8.50
C MET A 248 -0.61 14.15 6.99
N MET A 249 -1.33 13.26 6.31
CA MET A 249 -1.25 13.14 4.85
C MET A 249 -1.65 14.42 4.10
N GLN A 250 -2.47 15.28 4.70
CA GLN A 250 -2.79 16.59 4.14
C GLN A 250 -1.55 17.47 3.93
N GLU A 251 -0.58 17.42 4.84
CA GLU A 251 0.67 18.19 4.73
C GLU A 251 1.53 17.68 3.57
N VAL A 252 1.53 16.36 3.36
CA VAL A 252 2.20 15.71 2.23
C VAL A 252 1.55 16.13 0.91
N CYS A 253 0.21 16.14 0.85
CA CYS A 253 -0.54 16.63 -0.31
C CYS A 253 -0.14 18.06 -0.66
N HIS A 254 -0.17 18.98 0.32
CA HIS A 254 0.24 20.37 0.12
C HIS A 254 1.69 20.49 -0.37
N ALA A 255 2.62 19.68 0.15
CA ALA A 255 4.01 19.71 -0.29
C ALA A 255 4.16 19.25 -1.75
N LEU A 256 3.47 18.19 -2.15
CA LEU A 256 3.49 17.67 -3.53
C LEU A 256 2.81 18.63 -4.52
N ASP A 257 1.66 19.19 -4.17
CA ASP A 257 0.92 20.13 -5.01
C ASP A 257 1.74 21.40 -5.31
N ASN A 258 2.50 21.89 -4.32
CA ASN A 258 3.39 23.03 -4.50
C ASN A 258 4.71 22.71 -5.24
N SER A 259 5.04 21.43 -5.40
CA SER A 259 6.27 21.00 -6.08
C SER A 259 6.20 21.11 -7.61
N GLY A 260 4.99 21.12 -8.18
CA GLY A 260 4.76 21.30 -9.62
C GLY A 260 5.06 22.72 -10.14
N HIS A 261 5.25 23.70 -9.24
CA HIS A 261 5.49 25.11 -9.59
C HIS A 261 6.97 25.51 -9.60
N LYS A 262 7.89 24.67 -9.11
CA LYS A 262 9.33 24.98 -9.13
C LYS A 262 9.91 24.68 -10.51
N LYS A 263 10.13 25.73 -11.31
CA LYS A 263 10.91 25.62 -12.54
C LYS A 263 12.36 25.21 -12.19
N PRO A 264 13.06 24.46 -13.06
CA PRO A 264 14.48 24.13 -12.88
C PRO A 264 15.44 25.34 -12.80
N THR A 265 14.95 26.57 -12.87
CA THR A 265 15.74 27.81 -12.81
C THR A 265 15.95 28.37 -11.41
N ASP A 266 15.26 27.85 -10.39
CA ASP A 266 15.34 28.43 -9.03
C ASP A 266 16.45 27.81 -8.16
N ILE A 267 17.14 26.77 -8.64
CA ILE A 267 18.27 26.13 -7.93
C ILE A 267 19.60 26.90 -8.16
N LEU A 268 19.60 27.95 -9.00
CA LEU A 268 20.77 28.80 -9.26
C LEU A 268 20.67 30.21 -8.67
N ARG A 269 19.76 30.44 -7.71
CA ARG A 269 19.56 31.78 -7.12
C ARG A 269 19.76 31.92 -5.61
N GLU A 270 20.18 30.87 -4.93
CA GLU A 270 20.75 31.01 -3.59
C GLU A 270 22.24 30.67 -3.67
N GLY A 271 23.02 31.72 -3.89
CA GLY A 271 24.47 31.72 -3.69
C GLY A 271 24.84 32.10 -2.26
#